data_AF-A0A1J4JBA7-F1
#
_entry.id   AF-A0A1J4JBA7-F1
#
_cell.length_a   1.000
_cell.length_b   1.000
_cell.length_c   1.000
_cell.angle_alpha   90.00
_cell.angle_beta   90.00
_cell.angle_gamma   90.00
#
_symmetry.space_group_name_H-M   'P 1'
#
loop_
_entity.id
_entity.type
_entity.pdbx_description
1 polymer ?
#
loop_
_entity_poly.entity_id
_entity_poly.type
_entity_poly.pdbx_seq_one_letter_code
_entity_poly.pdbx_strand_id
1 'polypeptide(L)'
;MSFSKKIPPESAMWRKFNSFLQFGLEFDTSSAVDQALEYFSKSVIGLRTRWTETAIESGMNEIQIHKLPRHFDLLQDAAKYTFQHFTPNFSDAVGSIAYNDRQVVLNVAHLASDGGYFRFLIENFGKIPKNLPPFKVENEDAFKDLIDKSPTDVKGNLIDENLTRVFSHDEKNINHLEYDQYLTKYWKPSDFKFDYNPKTRAPQKLTEKTYLANFFAACAQERHLMNSFGMNTVVDLRKWLSVPVNFDHLSMIAFISPYIKNVTPDMNLSQFAQIMRKSLNDKLARHEQFGIFHSPQNGKIIPGNYFEISNIGPIKIKKPITNLWISMEMKAYERYTIANMGFSVDDGQQNNLVTRFRWNPHTLSPDEARRMEAVVNHVIGNVSFDRTIGDVYEEAKEVYKQ
;
A
#
# COMPACT_ATOMS: atom_id res chain seq x y z
N MET A 1 14.60 -5.55 30.08
CA MET A 1 15.26 -4.23 30.11
C MET A 1 14.44 -3.29 29.26
N SER A 2 14.20 -2.07 29.73
CA SER A 2 13.53 -1.01 28.95
C SER A 2 14.56 -0.22 28.17
N PHE A 3 14.25 0.13 26.92
CA PHE A 3 15.12 0.93 26.03
C PHE A 3 14.34 2.15 25.55
N SER A 4 15.05 3.24 25.21
CA SER A 4 14.46 4.46 24.66
C SER A 4 15.33 5.07 23.58
N LYS A 5 14.71 5.63 22.53
CA LYS A 5 15.38 6.41 21.48
C LYS A 5 14.54 7.62 21.05
N LYS A 6 15.18 8.67 20.54
CA LYS A 6 14.48 9.87 20.05
C LYS A 6 13.56 9.52 18.87
N ILE A 7 12.41 10.20 18.77
CA ILE A 7 11.49 10.07 17.62
C ILE A 7 12.17 10.67 16.38
N PRO A 8 12.33 9.90 15.30
CA PRO A 8 12.79 10.45 14.02
C PRO A 8 11.78 11.45 13.43
N PRO A 9 12.22 12.56 12.79
CA PRO A 9 11.30 13.59 12.25
C PRO A 9 10.21 13.04 11.33
N GLU A 10 10.52 12.08 10.47
CA GLU A 10 9.60 11.43 9.54
C GLU A 10 8.50 10.62 10.26
N SER A 11 8.76 10.17 11.48
CA SER A 11 7.79 9.43 12.31
C SER A 11 6.63 10.31 12.78
N ALA A 12 6.85 11.62 12.92
CA ALA A 12 5.83 12.56 13.38
C ALA A 12 4.65 12.67 12.39
N MET A 13 4.93 12.59 11.08
CA MET A 13 3.91 12.61 10.03
C MET A 13 2.99 11.38 10.13
N TRP A 14 3.57 10.18 10.30
CA TRP A 14 2.80 8.94 10.40
C TRP A 14 1.91 8.89 11.65
N ARG A 15 2.35 9.49 12.75
CA ARG A 15 1.53 9.66 13.96
C ARG A 15 0.30 10.54 13.68
N LYS A 16 0.48 11.64 12.95
CA LYS A 16 -0.60 12.57 12.58
C LYS A 16 -1.69 11.89 11.75
N PHE A 17 -1.30 11.00 10.83
CA PHE A 17 -2.26 10.25 10.01
C PHE A 17 -2.94 9.08 10.74
N ASN A 18 -2.48 8.71 11.94
CA ASN A 18 -2.93 7.52 12.66
C ASN A 18 -3.02 6.29 11.75
N SER A 19 -1.95 6.06 10.98
CA SER A 19 -1.92 5.04 9.93
C SER A 19 -1.55 3.68 10.49
N PHE A 20 -2.47 2.72 10.37
CA PHE A 20 -2.26 1.33 10.79
C PHE A 20 -2.48 0.38 9.63
N LEU A 21 -1.65 -0.65 9.57
CA LEU A 21 -1.86 -1.81 8.72
C LEU A 21 -2.48 -2.95 9.52
N GLN A 22 -3.43 -3.64 8.91
CA GLN A 22 -4.04 -4.83 9.47
C GLN A 22 -3.63 -6.03 8.64
N PHE A 23 -3.20 -7.07 9.34
CA PHE A 23 -2.79 -8.33 8.78
C PHE A 23 -3.65 -9.45 9.34
N GLY A 24 -4.69 -9.80 8.59
CA GLY A 24 -5.65 -10.84 8.94
C GLY A 24 -5.21 -12.19 8.39
N LEU A 25 -5.23 -13.22 9.23
CA LEU A 25 -5.00 -14.61 8.86
C LEU A 25 -6.16 -15.47 9.32
N GLU A 26 -6.52 -16.44 8.49
CA GLU A 26 -7.46 -17.50 8.84
C GLU A 26 -6.75 -18.84 8.90
N PHE A 27 -7.17 -19.67 9.85
CA PHE A 27 -6.58 -20.96 10.15
C PHE A 27 -7.64 -22.06 10.13
N ASP A 28 -7.20 -23.29 9.84
CA ASP A 28 -8.09 -24.46 9.87
C ASP A 28 -8.38 -25.00 11.27
N THR A 29 -7.58 -24.63 12.28
CA THR A 29 -7.68 -25.12 13.65
C THR A 29 -7.40 -24.02 14.68
N SER A 30 -8.01 -24.14 15.86
CA SER A 30 -7.74 -23.24 17.00
C SER A 30 -6.31 -23.38 17.52
N SER A 31 -5.72 -24.59 17.46
CA SER A 31 -4.30 -24.78 17.79
C SER A 31 -3.37 -23.93 16.93
N ALA A 32 -3.69 -23.75 15.65
CA ALA A 32 -2.90 -22.89 14.77
C ALA A 32 -3.09 -21.40 15.08
N VAL A 33 -4.25 -21.00 15.61
CA VAL A 33 -4.45 -19.65 16.18
C VAL A 33 -3.51 -19.44 17.37
N ASP A 34 -3.43 -20.38 18.31
CA ASP A 34 -2.53 -20.27 19.47
C ASP A 34 -1.05 -20.16 19.03
N GLN A 35 -0.64 -20.92 18.02
CA GLN A 35 0.69 -20.82 17.42
C GLN A 35 0.93 -19.45 16.79
N ALA A 36 -0.06 -18.88 16.10
CA ALA A 36 0.05 -17.56 15.50
C ALA A 36 0.14 -16.46 16.58
N LEU A 37 -0.63 -16.58 17.66
CA LEU A 37 -0.55 -15.67 18.81
C LEU A 37 0.85 -15.71 19.43
N GLU A 38 1.40 -16.90 19.68
CA GLU A 38 2.75 -17.04 20.22
C GLU A 38 3.80 -16.45 19.27
N TYR A 39 3.71 -16.79 17.98
CA TYR A 39 4.62 -16.32 16.95
C TYR A 39 4.66 -14.80 16.88
N PHE A 40 3.51 -14.14 16.70
CA PHE A 40 3.46 -12.67 16.60
C PHE A 40 3.92 -11.99 17.89
N SER A 41 3.49 -12.49 19.05
CA SER A 41 3.87 -11.96 20.36
C SER A 41 5.38 -11.95 20.61
N LYS A 42 6.11 -12.87 19.99
CA LYS A 42 7.57 -13.02 20.16
C LYS A 42 8.39 -12.50 18.98
N SER A 43 7.76 -12.12 17.85
CA SER A 43 8.47 -11.75 16.62
C SER A 43 8.20 -10.33 16.11
N VAL A 44 7.12 -9.69 16.58
CA VAL A 44 6.72 -8.36 16.09
C VAL A 44 7.14 -7.26 17.06
N ILE A 45 8.11 -6.44 16.62
CA ILE A 45 8.65 -5.32 17.43
C ILE A 45 7.57 -4.29 17.77
N GLY A 46 6.64 -4.04 16.85
CA GLY A 46 5.53 -3.09 17.03
C GLY A 46 4.63 -3.39 18.23
N LEU A 47 4.55 -4.66 18.68
CA LEU A 47 3.73 -5.02 19.84
C LEU A 47 4.38 -4.65 21.19
N ARG A 48 5.69 -4.38 21.18
CA ARG A 48 6.49 -4.13 22.40
C ARG A 48 7.08 -2.74 22.45
N THR A 49 6.62 -1.88 21.55
CA THR A 49 7.06 -0.49 21.44
C THR A 49 5.89 0.46 21.59
N ARG A 50 6.18 1.64 22.16
CA ARG A 50 5.24 2.75 22.29
C ARG A 50 5.95 4.05 22.00
N TRP A 51 5.20 5.07 21.59
CA TRP A 51 5.73 6.40 21.30
C TRP A 51 5.17 7.40 22.30
N THR A 52 6.06 8.04 23.04
CA THR A 52 5.72 9.15 23.91
C THR A 52 5.72 10.45 23.11
N GLU A 53 5.71 11.59 23.77
CA GLU A 53 5.87 12.88 23.09
C GLU A 53 7.29 13.09 22.56
N THR A 54 8.30 12.47 23.18
CA THR A 54 9.72 12.77 22.94
C THR A 54 10.54 11.56 22.47
N ALA A 55 10.05 10.34 22.70
CA ALA A 55 10.81 9.12 22.47
C ALA A 55 9.96 7.94 21.98
N ILE A 56 10.64 6.97 21.38
CA ILE A 56 10.17 5.61 21.14
C ILE A 56 10.76 4.74 22.25
N GLU A 57 9.90 4.09 23.00
CA GLU A 57 10.28 3.19 24.09
C GLU A 57 10.03 1.74 23.70
N SER A 58 10.87 0.83 24.20
CA SER A 58 10.79 -0.60 23.97
C SER A 58 10.99 -1.39 25.26
N GLY A 59 10.62 -2.67 25.24
CA GLY A 59 10.71 -3.57 26.38
C GLY A 59 9.44 -3.55 27.23
N MET A 60 8.29 -3.25 26.63
CA MET A 60 7.00 -3.40 27.31
C MET A 60 6.77 -4.87 27.65
N ASN A 61 6.44 -5.12 28.92
CA ASN A 61 6.18 -6.47 29.42
C ASN A 61 4.83 -7.01 28.92
N GLU A 62 3.84 -6.14 28.78
CA GLU A 62 2.50 -6.47 28.32
C GLU A 62 2.30 -6.05 26.87
N ILE A 63 1.69 -6.94 26.10
CA ILE A 63 1.28 -6.71 24.72
C ILE A 63 -0.25 -6.70 24.66
N GLN A 64 -0.82 -5.88 23.79
CA GLN A 64 -2.28 -5.77 23.68
C GLN A 64 -2.85 -6.91 22.83
N ILE A 65 -3.56 -7.83 23.49
CA ILE A 65 -4.25 -8.95 22.83
C ILE A 65 -5.73 -8.90 23.18
N HIS A 66 -6.60 -8.89 22.17
CA HIS A 66 -8.05 -8.78 22.30
C HIS A 66 -8.76 -9.99 21.71
N LYS A 67 -9.88 -10.40 22.31
CA LYS A 67 -10.79 -11.35 21.68
C LYS A 67 -11.72 -10.61 20.71
N LEU A 68 -11.82 -11.12 19.49
CA LEU A 68 -12.86 -10.74 18.55
C LEU A 68 -14.21 -11.24 19.10
N PRO A 69 -15.30 -10.47 18.95
CA PRO A 69 -16.59 -10.81 19.54
C PRO A 69 -17.26 -12.03 18.88
N ARG A 70 -16.85 -12.36 17.66
CA ARG A 70 -17.38 -13.46 16.85
C ARG A 70 -16.39 -13.85 15.75
N HIS A 71 -16.73 -14.91 15.04
CA HIS A 71 -16.17 -15.20 13.72
C HIS A 71 -16.75 -14.22 12.68
N PHE A 72 -15.90 -13.70 11.80
CA PHE A 72 -16.31 -12.87 10.67
C PHE A 72 -16.16 -13.66 9.39
N ASP A 73 -17.16 -13.63 8.52
CA ASP A 73 -17.11 -14.38 7.25
C ASP A 73 -16.00 -13.89 6.32
N LEU A 74 -15.67 -12.59 6.41
CA LEU A 74 -14.57 -11.96 5.67
C LEU A 74 -13.49 -11.47 6.62
N LEU A 75 -12.23 -11.84 6.33
CA LEU A 75 -11.06 -11.30 7.04
C LEU A 75 -10.97 -9.77 6.95
N GLN A 76 -11.50 -9.19 5.87
CA GLN A 76 -11.62 -7.74 5.71
C GLN A 76 -12.45 -7.11 6.84
N ASP A 77 -13.55 -7.75 7.25
CA ASP A 77 -14.42 -7.22 8.29
C ASP A 77 -13.78 -7.38 9.68
N ALA A 78 -13.11 -8.51 9.93
CA ALA A 78 -12.31 -8.69 11.14
C ALA A 78 -11.19 -7.64 11.25
N ALA A 79 -10.50 -7.36 10.14
CA ALA A 79 -9.45 -6.35 10.08
C ALA A 79 -10.01 -4.95 10.36
N LYS A 80 -11.10 -4.56 9.70
CA LYS A 80 -11.77 -3.27 9.93
C LYS A 80 -12.26 -3.13 11.36
N TYR A 81 -12.90 -4.16 11.91
CA TYR A 81 -13.34 -4.16 13.31
C TYR A 81 -12.16 -3.99 14.27
N THR A 82 -11.05 -4.70 14.02
CA THR A 82 -9.83 -4.59 14.83
C THR A 82 -9.28 -3.17 14.80
N PHE A 83 -9.22 -2.54 13.62
CA PHE A 83 -8.81 -1.14 13.52
C PHE A 83 -9.72 -0.21 14.33
N GLN A 84 -11.04 -0.37 14.21
CA GLN A 84 -12.02 0.51 14.85
C GLN A 84 -12.10 0.37 16.37
N HIS A 85 -11.84 -0.82 16.92
CA HIS A 85 -12.07 -1.11 18.33
C HIS A 85 -10.80 -1.42 19.13
N PHE A 86 -9.73 -1.86 18.46
CA PHE A 86 -8.52 -2.38 19.10
C PHE A 86 -7.24 -1.70 18.60
N THR A 87 -7.34 -0.56 17.92
CA THR A 87 -6.16 0.27 17.63
C THR A 87 -5.70 0.97 18.90
N PRO A 88 -4.46 0.71 19.37
CA PRO A 88 -3.95 1.38 20.57
C PRO A 88 -3.67 2.85 20.30
N ASN A 89 -3.69 3.66 21.36
CA ASN A 89 -3.01 4.95 21.30
C ASN A 89 -1.50 4.69 21.21
N PHE A 90 -0.79 5.50 20.42
CA PHE A 90 0.67 5.37 20.29
C PHE A 90 1.42 5.44 21.63
N SER A 91 0.89 6.14 22.63
CA SER A 91 1.44 6.21 23.99
C SER A 91 1.36 4.89 24.77
N ASP A 92 0.48 3.99 24.35
CA ASP A 92 0.21 2.74 25.03
C ASP A 92 0.91 1.59 24.30
N ALA A 93 0.78 1.54 22.97
CA ALA A 93 1.47 0.60 22.08
C ALA A 93 1.40 1.08 20.63
N VAL A 94 2.29 0.58 19.76
CA VAL A 94 2.20 0.82 18.31
C VAL A 94 1.63 -0.37 17.53
N GLY A 95 1.08 -1.35 18.25
CA GLY A 95 0.32 -2.43 17.67
C GLY A 95 -0.44 -3.27 18.70
N SER A 96 -1.37 -4.06 18.20
CA SER A 96 -2.20 -4.99 18.95
C SER A 96 -2.47 -6.26 18.13
N ILE A 97 -2.94 -7.31 18.81
CA ILE A 97 -3.44 -8.53 18.18
C ILE A 97 -4.91 -8.69 18.56
N ALA A 98 -5.76 -9.06 17.61
CA ALA A 98 -7.11 -9.51 17.88
C ALA A 98 -7.32 -10.94 17.35
N TYR A 99 -8.09 -11.78 18.05
CA TYR A 99 -8.29 -13.16 17.62
C TYR A 99 -9.63 -13.77 18.02
N ASN A 100 -10.05 -14.81 17.30
CA ASN A 100 -11.07 -15.79 17.70
C ASN A 100 -10.54 -17.21 17.39
N ASP A 101 -11.40 -18.23 17.47
CA ASP A 101 -11.01 -19.63 17.31
C ASP A 101 -10.45 -19.99 15.92
N ARG A 102 -10.57 -19.11 14.90
CA ARG A 102 -10.08 -19.34 13.54
C ARG A 102 -9.31 -18.19 12.91
N GLN A 103 -9.40 -16.98 13.47
CA GLN A 103 -8.87 -15.78 12.86
C GLN A 103 -7.93 -15.05 13.81
N VAL A 104 -6.84 -14.52 13.27
CA VAL A 104 -5.93 -13.61 13.97
C VAL A 104 -5.74 -12.37 13.10
N VAL A 105 -5.86 -11.19 13.70
CA VAL A 105 -5.57 -9.92 13.07
C VAL A 105 -4.44 -9.25 13.84
N LEU A 106 -3.30 -9.06 13.19
CA LEU A 106 -2.22 -8.21 13.67
C LEU A 106 -2.47 -6.78 13.18
N ASN A 107 -2.65 -5.83 14.09
CA ASN A 107 -2.88 -4.42 13.77
C ASN A 107 -1.68 -3.60 14.23
N VAL A 108 -0.90 -3.05 13.31
CA VAL A 108 0.40 -2.42 13.62
C VAL A 108 0.52 -1.11 12.87
N ALA A 109 1.09 -0.09 13.52
CA ALA A 109 1.34 1.19 12.88
C ALA A 109 2.17 1.02 11.60
N HIS A 110 1.88 1.82 10.57
CA HIS A 110 2.55 1.71 9.27
C HIS A 110 4.06 2.03 9.37
N LEU A 111 4.51 2.85 10.32
CA LEU A 111 5.96 3.02 10.54
C LEU A 111 6.63 1.74 11.09
N ALA A 112 5.86 0.87 11.73
CA ALA A 112 6.33 -0.38 12.32
C ALA A 112 5.92 -1.62 11.50
N SER A 113 5.39 -1.46 10.30
CA SER A 113 5.05 -2.56 9.41
C SER A 113 4.79 -2.07 7.99
N ASP A 114 5.11 -2.89 6.99
CA ASP A 114 4.66 -2.69 5.63
C ASP A 114 4.22 -4.03 5.02
N GLY A 115 3.72 -4.01 3.79
CA GLY A 115 3.29 -5.23 3.10
C GLY A 115 4.42 -6.25 2.85
N GLY A 116 5.65 -5.77 2.62
CA GLY A 116 6.84 -6.61 2.48
C GLY A 116 7.21 -7.31 3.80
N TYR A 117 7.03 -6.62 4.93
CA TYR A 117 7.19 -7.20 6.26
C TYR A 117 6.13 -8.28 6.55
N PHE A 118 4.87 -8.06 6.20
CA PHE A 118 3.83 -9.09 6.34
C PHE A 118 4.11 -10.31 5.47
N ARG A 119 4.60 -10.11 4.25
CA ARG A 119 5.08 -11.20 3.41
C ARG A 119 6.22 -11.96 4.08
N PHE A 120 7.21 -11.26 4.63
CA PHE A 120 8.31 -11.85 5.39
C PHE A 120 7.82 -12.70 6.58
N LEU A 121 6.81 -12.21 7.33
CA LEU A 121 6.21 -12.95 8.45
C LEU A 121 5.57 -14.26 8.00
N ILE A 122 4.92 -14.30 6.83
CA ILE A 122 4.32 -15.54 6.31
C ILE A 122 5.37 -16.52 5.84
N GLU A 123 6.38 -16.04 5.11
CA GLU A 123 7.49 -16.86 4.65
C GLU A 123 8.28 -17.48 5.84
N ASN A 124 8.20 -16.86 7.03
CA ASN A 124 8.85 -17.29 8.27
C ASN A 124 7.87 -17.68 9.39
N PHE A 125 6.62 -17.98 9.07
CA PHE A 125 5.61 -18.33 10.06
C PHE A 125 6.07 -19.49 10.96
N GLY A 126 5.95 -19.30 12.28
CA GLY A 126 6.39 -20.26 13.29
C GLY A 126 7.88 -20.19 13.66
N LYS A 127 8.71 -19.42 12.95
CA LYS A 127 10.13 -19.25 13.29
C LYS A 127 10.33 -18.09 14.26
N ILE A 128 10.37 -18.38 15.56
CA ILE A 128 10.53 -17.35 16.58
C ILE A 128 12.00 -16.92 16.67
N PRO A 129 12.33 -15.61 16.56
CA PRO A 129 13.69 -15.15 16.72
C PRO A 129 14.20 -15.43 18.13
N LYS A 130 15.45 -15.92 18.26
CA LYS A 130 16.06 -16.16 19.58
C LYS A 130 16.14 -14.89 20.42
N ASN A 131 16.51 -13.78 19.77
CA ASN A 131 16.55 -12.44 20.34
C ASN A 131 15.81 -11.51 19.38
N LEU A 132 14.78 -10.84 19.88
CA LEU A 132 14.11 -9.76 19.14
C LEU A 132 14.79 -8.44 19.51
N PRO A 133 15.33 -7.68 18.54
CA PRO A 133 15.87 -6.35 18.80
C PRO A 133 14.82 -5.43 19.42
N PRO A 134 15.22 -4.49 20.30
CA PRO A 134 14.26 -3.59 20.94
C PRO A 134 13.62 -2.62 19.93
N PHE A 135 14.31 -2.30 18.84
CA PHE A 135 13.83 -1.36 17.82
C PHE A 135 14.04 -1.93 16.43
N LYS A 136 13.25 -1.43 15.48
CA LYS A 136 13.50 -1.64 14.05
C LYS A 136 14.80 -0.96 13.62
N VAL A 137 15.37 -1.47 12.54
CA VAL A 137 16.41 -0.76 11.79
C VAL A 137 15.76 0.43 11.07
N GLU A 138 16.38 1.60 11.18
CA GLU A 138 15.94 2.79 10.46
C GLU A 138 16.47 2.81 9.03
N ASN A 139 15.71 3.41 8.11
CA ASN A 139 16.08 3.41 6.69
C ASN A 139 17.37 4.21 6.44
N GLU A 140 17.55 5.29 7.20
CA GLU A 140 18.73 6.15 7.21
C GLU A 140 19.99 5.37 7.59
N ASP A 141 19.86 4.40 8.52
CA ASP A 141 20.97 3.54 8.93
C ASP A 141 21.20 2.42 7.91
N ALA A 142 20.13 1.73 7.48
CA ALA A 142 20.21 0.61 6.55
C ALA A 142 20.74 1.00 5.16
N PHE A 143 20.43 2.21 4.71
CA PHE A 143 20.69 2.68 3.36
C PHE A 143 21.58 3.92 3.32
N LYS A 144 22.31 4.23 4.39
CA LYS A 144 23.14 5.44 4.51
C LYS A 144 23.97 5.72 3.25
N ASP A 145 24.75 4.76 2.80
CA ASP A 145 25.63 4.93 1.64
C ASP A 145 24.87 5.19 0.32
N LEU A 146 23.66 4.64 0.19
CA LEU A 146 22.80 4.84 -0.98
C LEU A 146 22.10 6.19 -0.92
N ILE A 147 21.66 6.61 0.26
CA ILE A 147 21.10 7.94 0.51
C ILE A 147 22.15 9.00 0.22
N ASP A 148 23.35 8.89 0.79
CA ASP A 148 24.44 9.87 0.60
C ASP A 148 24.83 10.05 -0.88
N LYS A 149 24.70 9.00 -1.71
CA LYS A 149 25.01 9.03 -3.15
C LYS A 149 23.81 9.35 -4.05
N SER A 150 22.61 9.40 -3.48
CA SER A 150 21.39 9.61 -4.25
C SER A 150 21.22 11.07 -4.68
N PRO A 151 20.40 11.34 -5.71
CA PRO A 151 20.16 12.70 -6.17
C PRO A 151 19.44 13.55 -5.12
N THR A 152 19.80 14.83 -5.05
CA THR A 152 19.18 15.83 -4.16
C THR A 152 18.08 16.64 -4.85
N ASP A 153 17.84 16.39 -6.14
CA ASP A 153 16.82 17.05 -6.97
C ASP A 153 15.47 16.31 -6.99
N VAL A 154 15.33 15.25 -6.20
CA VAL A 154 14.06 14.51 -6.06
C VAL A 154 13.06 15.38 -5.30
N LYS A 155 11.89 15.57 -5.92
CA LYS A 155 10.79 16.37 -5.35
C LYS A 155 9.82 15.49 -4.58
N GLY A 156 9.27 16.02 -3.50
CA GLY A 156 8.20 15.38 -2.75
C GLY A 156 6.87 15.39 -3.51
N ASN A 157 6.02 14.41 -3.24
CA ASN A 157 4.77 14.20 -3.98
C ASN A 157 3.82 15.42 -4.00
N LEU A 158 3.86 16.28 -2.98
CA LEU A 158 3.01 17.47 -2.91
C LEU A 158 3.48 18.62 -3.81
N ILE A 159 4.72 18.57 -4.30
CA ILE A 159 5.36 19.64 -5.07
C ILE A 159 5.92 19.18 -6.42
N ASP A 160 5.84 17.88 -6.73
CA ASP A 160 6.27 17.33 -8.02
C ASP A 160 5.25 17.66 -9.13
N GLU A 161 5.67 18.49 -10.07
CA GLU A 161 4.89 18.90 -11.24
C GLU A 161 4.69 17.79 -12.28
N ASN A 162 5.44 16.68 -12.19
CA ASN A 162 5.26 15.56 -13.11
C ASN A 162 4.11 14.64 -12.69
N LEU A 163 3.64 14.73 -11.45
CA LEU A 163 2.49 13.97 -10.98
C LEU A 163 1.18 14.57 -11.50
N THR A 164 0.36 13.73 -12.14
CA THR A 164 -0.97 14.11 -12.59
C THR A 164 -1.83 14.51 -11.41
N ARG A 165 -2.58 15.61 -11.57
CA ARG A 165 -3.52 16.13 -10.58
C ARG A 165 -4.94 16.00 -11.10
N VAL A 166 -5.85 15.57 -10.24
CA VAL A 166 -7.29 15.54 -10.50
C VAL A 166 -8.08 16.22 -9.39
N PHE A 167 -9.22 16.78 -9.77
CA PHE A 167 -10.07 17.58 -8.90
C PHE A 167 -11.45 16.95 -8.80
N SER A 168 -12.11 17.14 -7.66
CA SER A 168 -13.54 16.87 -7.57
C SER A 168 -14.29 17.90 -8.41
N HIS A 169 -15.28 17.43 -9.16
CA HIS A 169 -16.28 18.23 -9.87
C HIS A 169 -17.66 18.10 -9.20
N ASP A 170 -17.72 17.48 -8.02
CA ASP A 170 -18.92 17.27 -7.23
C ASP A 170 -18.70 17.72 -5.77
N GLU A 171 -18.24 18.97 -5.62
CA GLU A 171 -17.85 19.56 -4.32
C GLU A 171 -18.97 19.47 -3.26
N LYS A 172 -20.23 19.52 -3.68
CA LYS A 172 -21.41 19.43 -2.79
C LYS A 172 -21.57 18.07 -2.10
N ASN A 173 -20.96 17.01 -2.65
CA ASN A 173 -21.07 15.64 -2.16
C ASN A 173 -19.72 15.12 -1.59
N ILE A 174 -18.75 16.01 -1.41
CA ILE A 174 -17.56 15.73 -0.60
C ILE A 174 -18.00 15.52 0.84
N ASN A 175 -17.47 14.49 1.50
CA ASN A 175 -17.78 14.16 2.88
C ASN A 175 -16.58 14.39 3.79
N HIS A 176 -16.84 14.68 5.07
CA HIS A 176 -15.79 14.93 6.07
C HIS A 176 -15.64 13.75 7.03
N LEU A 177 -15.60 12.54 6.48
CA LEU A 177 -15.39 11.33 7.28
C LEU A 177 -13.98 11.30 7.83
N GLU A 178 -13.82 10.82 9.07
CA GLU A 178 -12.53 10.84 9.77
C GLU A 178 -11.44 10.03 9.05
N TYR A 179 -11.81 8.95 8.36
CA TYR A 179 -10.90 7.99 7.75
C TYR A 179 -11.01 7.98 6.22
N ASP A 180 -9.90 7.64 5.57
CA ASP A 180 -9.89 7.33 4.14
C ASP A 180 -10.95 6.26 3.82
N GLN A 181 -11.47 6.34 2.60
CA GLN A 181 -12.49 5.40 2.11
C GLN A 181 -11.88 4.45 1.07
N TYR A 182 -12.49 3.27 0.93
CA TYR A 182 -11.96 2.19 0.11
C TYR A 182 -13.06 1.50 -0.69
N LEU A 183 -12.79 1.23 -1.97
CA LEU A 183 -13.52 0.27 -2.79
C LEU A 183 -12.61 -0.94 -3.01
N THR A 184 -13.14 -2.14 -2.74
CA THR A 184 -12.37 -3.38 -2.80
C THR A 184 -12.87 -4.25 -3.94
N LYS A 185 -11.94 -4.71 -4.78
CA LYS A 185 -12.22 -5.66 -5.84
C LYS A 185 -11.41 -6.94 -5.63
N TYR A 186 -12.13 -8.06 -5.61
CA TYR A 186 -11.55 -9.40 -5.64
C TYR A 186 -11.51 -9.88 -7.08
N TRP A 187 -10.34 -10.28 -7.53
CA TRP A 187 -10.05 -10.72 -8.89
C TRP A 187 -9.70 -12.20 -8.89
N LYS A 188 -10.44 -12.95 -9.70
CA LYS A 188 -10.09 -14.31 -10.08
C LYS A 188 -9.22 -14.29 -11.34
N PRO A 189 -8.39 -15.32 -11.56
CA PRO A 189 -7.74 -15.57 -12.85
C PRO A 189 -8.59 -15.30 -14.10
N SER A 190 -9.84 -15.76 -14.09
CA SER A 190 -10.79 -15.62 -15.20
C SER A 190 -11.20 -14.19 -15.52
N ASP A 191 -10.98 -13.25 -14.59
CA ASP A 191 -11.42 -11.87 -14.74
C ASP A 191 -10.46 -11.05 -15.63
N PHE A 192 -9.26 -11.57 -15.91
CA PHE A 192 -8.26 -10.93 -16.78
C PHE A 192 -8.35 -11.50 -18.20
N LYS A 193 -9.07 -10.82 -19.10
CA LYS A 193 -9.36 -11.33 -20.45
C LYS A 193 -8.14 -11.49 -21.35
N PHE A 194 -7.17 -10.59 -21.26
CA PHE A 194 -6.07 -10.49 -22.23
C PHE A 194 -4.68 -10.77 -21.63
N ASP A 195 -4.51 -10.57 -20.32
CA ASP A 195 -3.19 -10.53 -19.70
C ASP A 195 -2.94 -11.66 -18.69
N TYR A 196 -3.80 -12.67 -18.59
CA TYR A 196 -3.57 -13.78 -17.67
C TYR A 196 -2.51 -14.75 -18.18
N ASN A 197 -1.47 -15.01 -17.38
CA ASN A 197 -0.50 -16.05 -17.66
C ASN A 197 -0.82 -17.32 -16.86
N PRO A 198 -1.21 -18.44 -17.52
CA PRO A 198 -1.56 -19.67 -16.84
C PRO A 198 -0.35 -20.36 -16.18
N LYS A 199 0.89 -20.12 -16.64
CA LYS A 199 2.09 -20.71 -16.04
C LYS A 199 2.41 -20.10 -14.68
N THR A 200 2.29 -18.78 -14.57
CA THR A 200 2.51 -18.05 -13.31
C THR A 200 1.23 -17.88 -12.50
N ARG A 201 0.10 -18.30 -13.08
CA ARG A 201 -1.26 -18.12 -12.56
C ARG A 201 -1.60 -16.68 -12.18
N ALA A 202 -1.06 -15.70 -12.91
CA ALA A 202 -1.12 -14.29 -12.53
C ALA A 202 -1.28 -13.38 -13.74
N PRO A 203 -1.87 -12.18 -13.58
CA PRO A 203 -1.86 -11.16 -14.62
C PRO A 203 -0.43 -10.71 -14.93
N GLN A 204 -0.11 -10.58 -16.22
CA GLN A 204 1.13 -10.03 -16.72
C GLN A 204 1.06 -8.50 -16.72
N LYS A 205 2.20 -7.85 -16.50
CA LYS A 205 2.35 -6.38 -16.62
C LYS A 205 1.32 -5.59 -15.79
N LEU A 206 0.95 -6.10 -14.61
CA LEU A 206 -0.07 -5.48 -13.75
C LEU A 206 0.28 -4.03 -13.36
N THR A 207 1.57 -3.73 -13.14
CA THR A 207 2.04 -2.37 -12.85
C THR A 207 1.71 -1.42 -14.00
N GLU A 208 2.08 -1.78 -15.23
CA GLU A 208 1.82 -0.99 -16.43
C GLU A 208 0.32 -0.85 -16.71
N LYS A 209 -0.42 -1.93 -16.48
CA LYS A 209 -1.88 -1.92 -16.58
C LYS A 209 -2.50 -0.93 -15.61
N THR A 210 -1.97 -0.87 -14.40
CA THR A 210 -2.45 0.06 -13.37
C THR A 210 -2.07 1.50 -13.72
N TYR A 211 -0.92 1.77 -14.35
CA TYR A 211 -0.61 3.10 -14.90
C TYR A 211 -1.66 3.53 -15.93
N LEU A 212 -1.95 2.68 -16.92
CA LEU A 212 -2.97 2.95 -17.92
C LEU A 212 -4.36 3.16 -17.30
N ALA A 213 -4.74 2.30 -16.35
CA ALA A 213 -6.03 2.37 -15.67
C ALA A 213 -6.22 3.71 -14.94
N ASN A 214 -5.18 4.18 -14.23
CA ASN A 214 -5.23 5.48 -13.56
C ASN A 214 -5.18 6.66 -14.55
N PHE A 215 -4.43 6.54 -15.64
CA PHE A 215 -4.44 7.53 -16.72
C PHE A 215 -5.84 7.73 -17.30
N PHE A 216 -6.54 6.65 -17.65
CA PHE A 216 -7.89 6.75 -18.18
C PHE A 216 -8.91 7.23 -17.14
N ALA A 217 -8.78 6.82 -15.88
CA ALA A 217 -9.61 7.35 -14.80
C ALA A 217 -9.40 8.86 -14.62
N ALA A 218 -8.16 9.35 -14.73
CA ALA A 218 -7.84 10.77 -14.67
C ALA A 218 -8.44 11.54 -15.85
N CYS A 219 -8.28 11.03 -17.08
CA CYS A 219 -8.84 11.67 -18.27
C CYS A 219 -10.37 11.72 -18.23
N ALA A 220 -11.02 10.65 -17.76
CA ALA A 220 -12.47 10.60 -17.61
C ALA A 220 -12.97 11.57 -16.53
N GLN A 221 -12.30 11.62 -15.37
CA GLN A 221 -12.58 12.58 -14.30
C GLN A 221 -12.50 14.01 -14.83
N GLU A 222 -11.39 14.37 -15.47
CA GLU A 222 -11.11 15.73 -15.98
C GLU A 222 -11.77 16.04 -17.33
N ARG A 223 -12.55 15.10 -17.88
CA ARG A 223 -13.36 15.23 -19.11
C ARG A 223 -12.57 15.59 -20.37
N HIS A 224 -11.28 15.29 -20.41
CA HIS A 224 -10.45 15.47 -21.59
C HIS A 224 -9.29 14.47 -21.60
N LEU A 225 -8.76 14.18 -22.80
CA LEU A 225 -7.57 13.35 -22.92
C LEU A 225 -6.33 14.16 -22.54
N MET A 226 -5.64 13.72 -21.49
CA MET A 226 -4.40 14.36 -21.01
C MET A 226 -3.22 14.04 -21.93
N ASN A 227 -2.35 15.02 -22.17
CA ASN A 227 -1.14 14.86 -22.98
C ASN A 227 0.09 14.38 -22.18
N SER A 228 -0.06 14.19 -20.87
CA SER A 228 1.00 13.71 -19.97
C SER A 228 0.38 12.97 -18.79
N PHE A 229 1.16 12.09 -18.18
CA PHE A 229 0.73 11.35 -17.01
C PHE A 229 1.92 11.07 -16.09
N GLY A 230 1.72 11.21 -14.79
CA GLY A 230 2.66 10.73 -13.79
C GLY A 230 1.94 10.28 -12.54
N MET A 231 2.47 9.23 -11.91
CA MET A 231 1.88 8.60 -10.74
C MET A 231 2.97 8.20 -9.77
N ASN A 232 2.71 8.36 -8.48
CA ASN A 232 3.61 7.89 -7.44
C ASN A 232 3.61 6.35 -7.37
N THR A 233 4.76 5.74 -7.19
CA THR A 233 4.94 4.28 -7.11
C THR A 233 5.69 3.93 -5.84
N VAL A 234 5.04 3.17 -4.96
CA VAL A 234 5.68 2.64 -3.75
C VAL A 234 6.63 1.50 -4.13
N VAL A 235 7.85 1.55 -3.62
CA VAL A 235 8.90 0.55 -3.87
C VAL A 235 9.41 -0.07 -2.56
N ASP A 236 9.56 -1.38 -2.54
CA ASP A 236 10.18 -2.11 -1.43
C ASP A 236 11.71 -1.95 -1.49
N LEU A 237 12.28 -1.39 -0.42
CA LEU A 237 13.71 -1.11 -0.30
C LEU A 237 14.55 -2.34 0.08
N ARG A 238 13.92 -3.43 0.54
CA ARG A 238 14.64 -4.62 1.05
C ARG A 238 15.59 -5.26 0.05
N LYS A 239 15.31 -5.13 -1.25
CA LYS A 239 16.19 -5.66 -2.30
C LYS A 239 17.55 -4.98 -2.39
N TRP A 240 17.74 -3.83 -1.73
CA TRP A 240 19.02 -3.11 -1.65
C TRP A 240 19.71 -3.25 -0.28
N LEU A 241 19.18 -4.07 0.62
CA LEU A 241 19.88 -4.36 1.87
C LEU A 241 21.18 -5.10 1.58
N SER A 242 22.25 -4.71 2.28
CA SER A 242 23.54 -5.42 2.27
C SER A 242 23.51 -6.71 3.09
N VAL A 243 22.43 -6.95 3.83
CA VAL A 243 22.23 -8.09 4.72
C VAL A 243 20.90 -8.79 4.40
N PRO A 244 20.74 -10.08 4.77
CA PRO A 244 19.45 -10.76 4.64
C PRO A 244 18.34 -10.08 5.43
N VAL A 245 17.11 -10.11 4.89
CA VAL A 245 15.92 -9.61 5.58
C VAL A 245 15.69 -10.41 6.88
N ASN A 246 15.32 -9.74 7.97
CA ASN A 246 15.13 -10.32 9.30
C ASN A 246 13.89 -9.68 9.98
N PHE A 247 13.70 -9.95 11.28
CA PHE A 247 12.56 -9.44 12.06
C PHE A 247 12.60 -7.95 12.44
N ASP A 248 13.72 -7.24 12.23
CA ASP A 248 13.85 -5.81 12.53
C ASP A 248 13.76 -4.90 11.29
N HIS A 249 13.69 -5.49 10.10
CA HIS A 249 13.44 -4.81 8.83
C HIS A 249 11.94 -4.56 8.56
N LEU A 250 11.34 -3.62 9.31
CA LEU A 250 9.89 -3.39 9.41
C LEU A 250 9.26 -2.55 8.28
N SER A 251 9.42 -1.22 8.28
CA SER A 251 8.84 -0.35 7.23
C SER A 251 9.96 0.18 6.35
N MET A 252 10.23 -0.53 5.26
CA MET A 252 11.32 -0.28 4.31
C MET A 252 10.76 -0.02 2.91
N ILE A 253 10.06 1.11 2.79
CA ILE A 253 9.46 1.56 1.53
C ILE A 253 9.94 2.95 1.16
N ALA A 254 9.92 3.25 -0.13
CA ALA A 254 10.12 4.58 -0.67
C ALA A 254 9.17 4.83 -1.84
N PHE A 255 9.30 6.00 -2.45
CA PHE A 255 8.43 6.51 -3.48
C PHE A 255 9.23 6.92 -4.71
N ILE A 256 8.71 6.60 -5.90
CA ILE A 256 9.24 7.05 -7.19
C ILE A 256 8.08 7.51 -8.06
N SER A 257 8.24 8.64 -8.74
CA SER A 257 7.23 9.21 -9.64
C SER A 257 7.59 8.99 -11.13
N PRO A 258 7.37 7.79 -11.72
CA PRO A 258 7.46 7.65 -13.18
C PRO A 258 6.43 8.55 -13.87
N TYR A 259 6.83 9.07 -15.03
CA TYR A 259 5.99 9.96 -15.84
C TYR A 259 6.24 9.79 -17.34
N ILE A 260 5.26 10.23 -18.13
CA ILE A 260 5.25 10.29 -19.59
C ILE A 260 4.71 11.65 -20.05
N LYS A 261 5.24 12.16 -21.18
CA LYS A 261 4.78 13.37 -21.86
C LYS A 261 4.43 13.03 -23.32
N ASN A 262 3.72 13.95 -23.99
CA ASN A 262 3.33 13.83 -25.39
C ASN A 262 2.47 12.59 -25.67
N VAL A 263 1.53 12.29 -24.78
CA VAL A 263 0.50 11.28 -25.02
C VAL A 263 -0.46 11.80 -26.09
N THR A 264 -0.71 11.00 -27.12
CA THR A 264 -1.60 11.32 -28.24
C THR A 264 -2.65 10.24 -28.43
N PRO A 265 -3.82 10.54 -29.05
CA PRO A 265 -4.87 9.54 -29.28
C PRO A 265 -4.40 8.30 -30.06
N ASP A 266 -3.49 8.46 -31.01
CA ASP A 266 -2.93 7.40 -31.86
C ASP A 266 -1.83 6.57 -31.19
N MET A 267 -1.34 7.01 -30.02
CA MET A 267 -0.33 6.26 -29.27
C MET A 267 -0.87 4.89 -28.88
N ASN A 268 -0.08 3.84 -29.12
CA ASN A 268 -0.43 2.49 -28.73
C ASN A 268 -0.28 2.30 -27.21
N LEU A 269 -1.17 1.52 -26.58
CA LEU A 269 -1.12 1.28 -25.14
C LEU A 269 0.18 0.57 -24.71
N SER A 270 0.72 -0.32 -25.53
CA SER A 270 2.00 -0.97 -25.26
C SER A 270 3.17 0.02 -25.26
N GLN A 271 3.12 1.05 -26.11
CA GLN A 271 4.12 2.11 -26.15
C GLN A 271 4.06 2.97 -24.89
N PHE A 272 2.85 3.40 -24.47
CA PHE A 272 2.64 4.10 -23.20
C PHE A 272 3.23 3.30 -22.03
N ALA A 273 2.88 2.01 -21.95
CA ALA A 273 3.35 1.10 -20.91
C ALA A 273 4.87 0.97 -20.86
N GLN A 274 5.52 0.82 -22.03
CA GLN A 274 6.97 0.74 -22.15
C GLN A 274 7.66 2.03 -21.68
N ILE A 275 7.12 3.20 -22.05
CA ILE A 275 7.70 4.49 -21.64
C ILE A 275 7.59 4.67 -20.12
N MET A 276 6.43 4.38 -19.52
CA MET A 276 6.25 4.43 -18.07
C MET A 276 7.18 3.46 -17.33
N ARG A 277 7.32 2.22 -17.83
CA ARG A 277 8.26 1.24 -17.27
C ARG A 277 9.72 1.72 -17.38
N LYS A 278 10.09 2.27 -18.54
CA LYS A 278 11.43 2.83 -18.75
C LYS A 278 11.69 3.97 -17.76
N SER A 279 10.74 4.89 -17.62
CA SER A 279 10.80 6.00 -16.65
C SER A 279 11.04 5.48 -15.22
N LEU A 280 10.27 4.49 -14.77
CA LEU A 280 10.48 3.85 -13.46
C LEU A 280 11.89 3.24 -13.33
N ASN A 281 12.34 2.48 -14.32
CA ASN A 281 13.63 1.80 -14.28
C ASN A 281 14.81 2.78 -14.30
N ASP A 282 14.74 3.83 -15.12
CA ASP A 282 15.77 4.88 -15.18
C ASP A 282 15.90 5.59 -13.82
N LYS A 283 14.77 5.89 -13.18
CA LYS A 283 14.73 6.51 -11.84
C LYS A 283 15.28 5.60 -10.75
N LEU A 284 14.95 4.31 -10.80
CA LEU A 284 15.51 3.28 -9.91
C LEU A 284 17.03 3.15 -10.08
N ALA A 285 17.51 3.18 -11.32
CA ALA A 285 18.95 3.12 -11.64
C ALA A 285 19.69 4.39 -11.18
N ARG A 286 18.99 5.54 -11.14
CA ARG A 286 19.49 6.80 -10.58
C ARG A 286 19.36 6.87 -9.06
N HIS A 287 18.89 5.82 -8.39
CA HIS A 287 18.69 5.80 -6.93
C HIS A 287 17.70 6.85 -6.40
N GLU A 288 16.71 7.28 -7.19
CA GLU A 288 15.73 8.29 -6.76
C GLU A 288 14.91 7.88 -5.55
N GLN A 289 14.68 6.58 -5.33
CA GLN A 289 14.02 6.06 -4.14
C GLN A 289 14.75 6.40 -2.84
N PHE A 290 16.05 6.70 -2.90
CA PHE A 290 16.82 7.17 -1.75
C PHE A 290 16.97 8.70 -1.76
N GLY A 291 16.75 9.35 -2.90
CA GLY A 291 16.78 10.82 -3.00
C GLY A 291 15.61 11.50 -2.28
N ILE A 292 14.51 10.78 -2.04
CA ILE A 292 13.38 11.30 -1.26
C ILE A 292 13.77 11.71 0.18
N PHE A 293 14.83 11.12 0.74
CA PHE A 293 15.36 11.48 2.06
C PHE A 293 16.06 12.85 2.06
N HIS A 294 16.44 13.36 0.87
CA HIS A 294 16.94 14.72 0.67
C HIS A 294 15.85 15.72 0.29
N SER A 295 14.66 15.24 -0.10
CA SER A 295 13.63 16.08 -0.68
C SER A 295 13.23 17.20 0.29
N PRO A 296 13.29 18.47 -0.13
CA PRO A 296 12.78 19.55 0.70
C PRO A 296 11.29 19.35 0.94
N GLN A 297 10.89 19.45 2.21
CA GLN A 297 9.47 19.51 2.59
C GLN A 297 8.88 20.92 2.39
N ASN A 298 9.74 21.88 2.00
CA ASN A 298 9.39 23.27 1.84
C ASN A 298 9.18 23.55 0.34
N GLY A 299 7.94 23.89 -0.03
CA GLY A 299 7.59 24.26 -1.38
C GLY A 299 6.10 24.62 -1.49
N LYS A 300 5.71 25.27 -2.59
CA LYS A 300 4.30 25.56 -2.85
C LYS A 300 3.59 24.26 -3.20
N ILE A 301 2.70 23.81 -2.32
CA ILE A 301 1.85 22.64 -2.57
C ILE A 301 1.07 22.85 -3.88
N ILE A 302 1.13 21.86 -4.77
CA ILE A 302 0.37 21.84 -6.01
C ILE A 302 -1.03 21.29 -5.70
N PRO A 303 -2.12 22.05 -5.97
CA PRO A 303 -3.48 21.61 -5.70
C PRO A 303 -3.89 20.36 -6.48
N GLY A 304 -4.87 19.62 -5.94
CA GLY A 304 -5.46 18.45 -6.57
C GLY A 304 -4.91 17.13 -6.05
N ASN A 305 -5.68 16.07 -6.25
CA ASN A 305 -5.30 14.72 -5.88
C ASN A 305 -4.30 14.15 -6.87
N TYR A 306 -3.22 13.53 -6.39
CA TYR A 306 -2.31 12.74 -7.22
C TYR A 306 -2.56 11.25 -7.04
N PHE A 307 -2.13 10.47 -8.02
CA PHE A 307 -2.27 9.02 -7.99
C PHE A 307 -1.08 8.34 -7.33
N GLU A 308 -1.33 7.19 -6.72
CA GLU A 308 -0.34 6.29 -6.16
C GLU A 308 -0.65 4.83 -6.50
N ILE A 309 0.39 4.04 -6.76
CA ILE A 309 0.30 2.58 -6.79
C ILE A 309 1.15 1.97 -5.68
N SER A 310 0.57 1.03 -4.94
CA SER A 310 1.26 0.23 -3.93
C SER A 310 0.88 -1.23 -4.11
N ASN A 311 1.83 -2.09 -4.49
CA ASN A 311 1.52 -3.50 -4.71
C ASN A 311 2.54 -4.39 -4.02
N ILE A 312 2.05 -5.26 -3.14
CA ILE A 312 2.85 -6.20 -2.35
C ILE A 312 3.28 -7.39 -3.23
N GLY A 313 2.49 -7.69 -4.26
CA GLY A 313 2.63 -8.87 -5.09
C GLY A 313 2.05 -10.13 -4.44
N PRO A 314 2.42 -11.32 -4.95
CA PRO A 314 1.89 -12.58 -4.47
C PRO A 314 2.47 -12.97 -3.12
N ILE A 315 1.59 -13.35 -2.20
CA ILE A 315 1.91 -13.93 -0.91
C ILE A 315 1.50 -15.39 -0.95
N LYS A 316 2.49 -16.28 -0.84
CA LYS A 316 2.26 -17.72 -0.82
C LYS A 316 1.84 -18.13 0.57
N ILE A 317 0.63 -18.64 0.72
CA ILE A 317 0.16 -19.22 1.96
C ILE A 317 0.29 -20.74 1.91
N LYS A 318 0.42 -21.35 3.08
CA LYS A 318 0.45 -22.80 3.26
C LYS A 318 -0.25 -23.14 4.56
N LYS A 319 -0.73 -24.37 4.66
CA LYS A 319 -1.29 -24.89 5.91
C LYS A 319 -0.32 -24.67 7.10
N PRO A 320 -0.84 -24.27 8.27
CA PRO A 320 -2.27 -24.22 8.64
C PRO A 320 -3.03 -22.95 8.19
N ILE A 321 -2.37 -21.98 7.56
CA ILE A 321 -3.02 -20.75 7.07
C ILE A 321 -3.86 -21.08 5.83
N THR A 322 -5.15 -20.72 5.87
CA THR A 322 -6.11 -20.98 4.78
C THR A 322 -6.51 -19.74 4.01
N ASN A 323 -6.38 -18.56 4.62
CA ASN A 323 -6.69 -17.30 3.98
C ASN A 323 -5.87 -16.16 4.59
N LEU A 324 -5.78 -15.05 3.87
CA LEU A 324 -4.99 -13.88 4.26
C LEU A 324 -5.64 -12.60 3.75
N TRP A 325 -5.58 -11.54 4.56
CA TRP A 325 -6.01 -10.20 4.22
C TRP A 325 -4.99 -9.17 4.69
N ILE A 326 -4.73 -8.18 3.83
CA ILE A 326 -3.94 -7.00 4.18
C ILE A 326 -4.77 -5.75 3.92
N SER A 327 -4.88 -4.89 4.91
CA SER A 327 -5.42 -3.55 4.75
C SER A 327 -4.52 -2.50 5.36
N MET A 328 -4.77 -1.27 4.94
CA MET A 328 -4.32 -0.06 5.60
C MET A 328 -5.58 0.74 5.93
N GLU A 329 -5.60 1.33 7.11
CA GLU A 329 -6.61 2.25 7.58
C GLU A 329 -5.91 3.47 8.18
N MET A 330 -6.37 4.67 7.84
CA MET A 330 -5.72 5.92 8.23
C MET A 330 -6.69 7.09 8.16
N LYS A 331 -6.36 8.18 8.87
CA LYS A 331 -7.17 9.40 8.89
C LYS A 331 -7.07 10.16 7.55
N ALA A 332 -8.19 10.74 7.15
CA ALA A 332 -8.39 11.54 5.93
C ALA A 332 -7.76 12.96 5.99
N TYR A 333 -6.88 13.23 6.96
CA TYR A 333 -6.45 14.59 7.27
C TYR A 333 -5.30 15.08 6.37
N GLU A 334 -5.50 16.21 5.65
CA GLU A 334 -4.48 16.89 4.81
C GLU A 334 -3.80 15.98 3.77
N ARG A 335 -4.53 15.01 3.21
CA ARG A 335 -4.03 14.11 2.18
C ARG A 335 -4.67 14.35 0.82
N TYR A 336 -3.85 14.28 -0.23
CA TYR A 336 -4.26 14.51 -1.61
C TYR A 336 -3.92 13.31 -2.49
N THR A 337 -4.12 12.09 -2.00
CA THR A 337 -3.71 10.87 -2.71
C THR A 337 -4.91 9.99 -3.03
N ILE A 338 -5.02 9.59 -4.29
CA ILE A 338 -5.85 8.47 -4.73
C ILE A 338 -4.91 7.28 -4.93
N ALA A 339 -5.10 6.19 -4.21
CA ALA A 339 -4.18 5.06 -4.27
C ALA A 339 -4.84 3.78 -4.76
N ASN A 340 -4.18 3.10 -5.69
CA ASN A 340 -4.49 1.74 -6.08
C ASN A 340 -3.52 0.80 -5.37
N MET A 341 -4.04 0.15 -4.35
CA MET A 341 -3.29 -0.79 -3.55
C MET A 341 -3.62 -2.23 -3.94
N GLY A 342 -2.68 -3.15 -3.84
CA GLY A 342 -2.98 -4.55 -4.11
C GLY A 342 -2.02 -5.55 -3.49
N PHE A 343 -2.52 -6.77 -3.37
CA PHE A 343 -1.78 -7.97 -3.00
C PHE A 343 -2.51 -9.17 -3.61
N SER A 344 -1.83 -10.30 -3.76
CA SER A 344 -2.50 -11.53 -4.17
C SER A 344 -2.17 -12.68 -3.24
N VAL A 345 -3.12 -13.60 -3.09
CA VAL A 345 -3.00 -14.77 -2.22
C VAL A 345 -2.84 -16.00 -3.11
N ASP A 346 -1.66 -16.62 -3.06
CA ASP A 346 -1.35 -17.88 -3.75
C ASP A 346 -1.43 -19.04 -2.75
N ASP A 347 -2.48 -19.85 -2.84
CA ASP A 347 -2.71 -21.02 -1.98
C ASP A 347 -2.16 -22.33 -2.58
N GLY A 348 -1.41 -22.24 -3.68
CA GLY A 348 -0.91 -23.40 -4.41
C GLY A 348 -1.91 -23.97 -5.42
N GLN A 349 -3.17 -23.54 -5.43
CA GLN A 349 -4.17 -23.88 -6.45
C GLN A 349 -4.56 -22.66 -7.29
N GLN A 350 -4.87 -21.54 -6.64
CA GLN A 350 -5.27 -20.27 -7.22
C GLN A 350 -4.34 -19.16 -6.73
N ASN A 351 -4.30 -18.07 -7.50
CA ASN A 351 -3.63 -16.84 -7.10
C ASN A 351 -4.60 -15.69 -7.34
N ASN A 352 -5.36 -15.36 -6.30
CA ASN A 352 -6.45 -14.38 -6.37
C ASN A 352 -5.89 -13.01 -6.00
N LEU A 353 -6.08 -12.01 -6.87
CA LEU A 353 -5.65 -10.64 -6.64
C LEU A 353 -6.73 -9.88 -5.89
N VAL A 354 -6.33 -9.08 -4.91
CA VAL A 354 -7.17 -8.08 -4.27
C VAL A 354 -6.62 -6.71 -4.64
N THR A 355 -7.49 -5.81 -5.10
CA THR A 355 -7.17 -4.39 -5.25
C THR A 355 -8.07 -3.55 -4.37
N ARG A 356 -7.51 -2.48 -3.80
CA ARG A 356 -8.23 -1.48 -3.02
C ARG A 356 -7.98 -0.09 -3.61
N PHE A 357 -9.04 0.52 -4.12
CA PHE A 357 -9.04 1.92 -4.55
C PHE A 357 -9.34 2.79 -3.33
N ARG A 358 -8.34 3.54 -2.87
CA ARG A 358 -8.40 4.41 -1.70
C ARG A 358 -8.49 5.87 -2.12
N TRP A 359 -9.34 6.64 -1.47
CA TRP A 359 -9.38 8.10 -1.64
C TRP A 359 -9.61 8.80 -0.30
N ASN A 360 -9.23 10.07 -0.27
CA ASN A 360 -9.58 10.97 0.83
C ASN A 360 -11.02 11.49 0.61
N PRO A 361 -11.97 11.20 1.53
CA PRO A 361 -13.33 11.70 1.46
C PRO A 361 -13.44 13.23 1.38
N HIS A 362 -12.45 13.97 1.89
CA HIS A 362 -12.42 15.43 1.95
C HIS A 362 -12.06 16.09 0.60
N THR A 363 -11.61 15.32 -0.39
CA THR A 363 -11.08 15.87 -1.66
C THR A 363 -11.67 15.22 -2.90
N LEU A 364 -12.45 14.15 -2.75
CA LEU A 364 -13.12 13.45 -3.85
C LEU A 364 -14.44 12.85 -3.34
N SER A 365 -15.53 13.09 -4.07
CA SER A 365 -16.84 12.57 -3.67
C SER A 365 -16.88 11.04 -3.80
N PRO A 366 -17.69 10.34 -2.98
CA PRO A 366 -17.86 8.89 -3.11
C PRO A 366 -18.35 8.43 -4.48
N ASP A 367 -19.16 9.25 -5.16
CA ASP A 367 -19.71 8.95 -6.49
C ASP A 367 -18.62 9.02 -7.56
N GLU A 368 -17.79 10.07 -7.54
CA GLU A 368 -16.62 10.18 -8.41
C GLU A 368 -15.62 9.05 -8.16
N ALA A 369 -15.35 8.71 -6.89
CA ALA A 369 -14.47 7.60 -6.56
C ALA A 369 -14.97 6.27 -7.14
N ARG A 370 -16.28 6.00 -7.06
CA ARG A 370 -16.89 4.80 -7.69
C ARG A 370 -16.76 4.80 -9.20
N ARG A 371 -17.01 5.93 -9.87
CA ARG A 371 -16.86 6.04 -11.34
C ARG A 371 -15.40 5.86 -11.78
N MET A 372 -14.46 6.47 -11.06
CA MET A 372 -13.03 6.28 -11.30
C MET A 372 -12.59 4.82 -11.08
N GLU A 373 -13.06 4.18 -10.01
CA GLU A 373 -12.77 2.77 -9.72
C GLU A 373 -13.37 1.83 -10.77
N ALA A 374 -14.57 2.13 -11.28
CA ALA A 374 -15.18 1.40 -12.39
C ALA A 374 -14.31 1.46 -13.65
N VAL A 375 -13.78 2.64 -14.00
CA VAL A 375 -12.82 2.79 -15.11
C VAL A 375 -11.54 1.99 -14.84
N VAL A 376 -10.98 2.07 -13.62
CA VAL A 376 -9.77 1.33 -13.26
C VAL A 376 -9.99 -0.18 -13.42
N ASN A 377 -11.07 -0.71 -12.85
CA ASN A 377 -11.43 -2.11 -12.93
C ASN A 377 -11.68 -2.53 -14.39
N HIS A 378 -12.41 -1.72 -15.16
CA HIS A 378 -12.66 -2.00 -16.55
C HIS A 378 -11.34 -2.15 -17.33
N VAL A 379 -10.43 -1.17 -17.22
CA VAL A 379 -9.15 -1.19 -17.94
C VAL A 379 -8.32 -2.40 -17.53
N ILE A 380 -8.20 -2.68 -16.22
CA ILE A 380 -7.42 -3.82 -15.71
C ILE A 380 -7.94 -5.16 -16.27
N GLY A 381 -9.26 -5.39 -16.25
CA GLY A 381 -9.84 -6.67 -16.64
C GLY A 381 -10.08 -6.87 -18.14
N ASN A 382 -10.33 -5.78 -18.89
CA ASN A 382 -10.98 -5.86 -20.21
C ASN A 382 -10.27 -5.15 -21.35
N VAL A 383 -9.22 -4.36 -21.10
CA VAL A 383 -8.50 -3.69 -22.18
C VAL A 383 -7.32 -4.57 -22.63
N SER A 384 -6.88 -4.47 -23.88
CA SER A 384 -5.66 -5.13 -24.38
C SER A 384 -4.61 -4.09 -24.73
N PHE A 385 -3.32 -4.44 -24.64
CA PHE A 385 -2.20 -3.52 -24.90
C PHE A 385 -2.02 -3.16 -26.39
N ASP A 386 -2.68 -3.84 -27.31
CA ASP A 386 -2.62 -3.61 -28.75
C ASP A 386 -3.51 -2.46 -29.24
N ARG A 387 -4.39 -1.95 -28.38
CA ARG A 387 -5.28 -0.82 -28.70
C ARG A 387 -4.56 0.55 -28.67
N THR A 388 -5.25 1.58 -29.14
CA THR A 388 -4.78 2.97 -29.05
C THR A 388 -5.35 3.68 -27.82
N ILE A 389 -4.71 4.79 -27.43
CA ILE A 389 -5.16 5.64 -26.34
C ILE A 389 -6.56 6.22 -26.62
N GLY A 390 -6.80 6.69 -27.86
CA GLY A 390 -8.07 7.29 -28.27
C GLY A 390 -9.24 6.32 -28.14
N ASP A 391 -9.07 5.10 -28.65
CA ASP A 391 -10.14 4.08 -28.63
C ASP A 391 -10.57 3.72 -27.21
N VAL A 392 -9.59 3.60 -26.30
CA VAL A 392 -9.85 3.21 -24.90
C VAL A 392 -10.36 4.39 -24.09
N TYR A 393 -9.98 5.62 -24.42
CA TYR A 393 -10.52 6.81 -23.79
C TYR A 393 -12.03 6.97 -24.06
N GLU A 394 -12.49 6.71 -25.28
CA GLU A 394 -13.92 6.72 -25.60
C GLU A 394 -14.70 5.69 -24.75
N GLU A 395 -14.18 4.48 -24.62
CA GLU A 395 -14.77 3.44 -23.76
C GLU A 395 -14.74 3.83 -22.27
N ALA A 396 -13.63 4.38 -21.79
CA ALA A 396 -13.48 4.83 -20.40
C ALA A 396 -14.49 5.92 -20.03
N LYS A 397 -14.82 6.84 -20.95
CA LYS A 397 -15.87 7.84 -20.74
C LYS A 397 -17.25 7.19 -20.56
N GLU A 398 -17.57 6.16 -21.33
CA GLU A 398 -18.86 5.47 -21.20
C GLU A 398 -18.94 4.67 -19.90
N VAL A 399 -17.86 4.00 -19.50
CA VAL A 399 -17.79 3.32 -18.19
C VAL A 399 -17.93 4.32 -17.05
N TYR A 400 -17.27 5.49 -17.15
CA TYR A 400 -17.34 6.52 -16.12
C TYR A 400 -18.76 7.08 -15.96
N LYS A 401 -19.63 7.07 -16.98
CA LYS A 401 -21.00 7.60 -16.87
C LYS A 401 -21.97 6.69 -16.13
N GLN A 402 -21.66 5.40 -16.01
CA GLN A 402 -22.46 4.40 -15.30
C GLN A 402 -22.31 4.54 -13.79
#